data_AF-A0A1H3R9K8-F1
#
_entry.id   AF-A0A1H3R9K8-F1
#
_cell.length_a   1.000
_cell.length_b   1.000
_cell.length_c   1.000
_cell.angle_alpha   90.00
_cell.angle_beta   90.00
_cell.angle_gamma   90.00
#
_symmetry.space_group_name_H-M   'P 1'
#
loop_
_entity.id
_entity.type
_entity.pdbx_description
1 polymer ?
#
loop_
_entity_poly.entity_id
_entity_poly.type
_entity_poly.pdbx_seq_one_letter_code
_entity_poly.pdbx_strand_id
1 'polypeptide(L)'
;MIDGGYAVGATHQPFDRMPFAVRREAGVESAFRSDPLEIAGLLQAAESIAFTGAGTSGHILLGTPERFGVADAINSKSRFIFRGVPVQLVVAGEANLVIASLATVLATLA
;
A
#
# COMPACT_ATOMS: atom_id res chain seq x y z
N MET A 1 8.33 -12.24 19.78
CA MET A 1 7.60 -13.52 19.58
C MET A 1 8.51 -14.71 19.84
N ILE A 2 9.59 -14.89 19.09
CA ILE A 2 10.56 -15.98 19.34
C ILE A 2 11.38 -15.69 20.60
N ASP A 3 12.03 -14.53 20.69
CA ASP A 3 12.83 -14.14 21.88
C ASP A 3 11.99 -14.00 23.16
N GLY A 4 10.68 -13.81 23.00
CA GLY A 4 9.73 -13.78 24.12
C GLY A 4 9.23 -15.16 24.56
N GLY A 5 9.66 -16.25 23.93
CA GLY A 5 9.23 -17.61 24.23
C GLY A 5 7.81 -17.97 23.76
N TYR A 6 7.16 -17.10 22.97
CA TYR A 6 5.79 -17.31 22.47
C TYR A 6 5.74 -18.06 21.14
N ALA A 7 6.88 -18.35 20.52
CA ALA A 7 6.98 -19.10 19.27
C ALA A 7 8.25 -19.97 19.26
N VAL A 8 8.15 -21.18 18.70
CA VAL A 8 9.29 -22.08 18.51
C VAL A 8 10.09 -21.61 17.29
N GLY A 9 11.34 -21.19 17.50
CA GLY A 9 12.17 -20.64 16.43
C GLY A 9 12.36 -21.59 15.25
N ALA A 10 12.51 -22.89 15.51
CA ALA A 10 12.70 -23.91 14.48
C ALA A 10 11.48 -24.11 13.55
N THR A 11 10.30 -23.65 13.95
CA THR A 11 9.07 -23.73 13.14
C THR A 11 8.75 -22.39 12.47
N HIS A 12 9.54 -21.34 12.72
CA HIS A 12 9.31 -20.04 12.12
C HIS A 12 9.88 -20.01 10.71
N GLN A 13 8.97 -19.97 9.74
CA GLN A 13 9.31 -19.93 8.32
C GLN A 13 8.32 -19.03 7.57
N PRO A 14 8.74 -18.43 6.44
CA PRO A 14 7.81 -17.74 5.56
C PRO A 14 6.68 -18.68 5.12
N PHE A 15 5.43 -18.25 5.28
CA PHE A 15 4.27 -19.06 4.90
C PHE A 15 3.51 -18.51 3.70
N ASP A 16 3.66 -17.21 3.39
CA ASP A 16 2.94 -16.57 2.29
C ASP A 16 3.66 -15.31 1.74
N ARG A 17 3.16 -14.80 0.62
CA ARG A 17 3.52 -13.53 -0.02
C ARG A 17 2.26 -12.73 -0.27
N MET A 18 2.12 -11.60 0.43
CA MET A 18 1.02 -10.69 0.22
C MET A 18 1.44 -9.58 -0.76
N PRO A 19 0.92 -9.53 -2.00
CA PRO A 19 1.21 -8.45 -2.91
C PRO A 19 0.54 -7.14 -2.44
N PHE A 20 1.19 -6.03 -2.75
CA PHE A 20 0.60 -4.69 -2.62
C PHE A 20 0.01 -4.24 -3.95
N ALA A 21 -0.97 -3.36 -3.89
CA ALA A 21 -1.60 -2.74 -5.04
C ALA A 21 -1.75 -1.24 -4.81
N VAL A 22 -1.65 -0.47 -5.90
CA VAL A 22 -2.00 0.94 -5.95
C VAL A 22 -3.39 1.04 -6.56
N ARG A 23 -4.33 1.66 -5.85
CA ARG A 23 -5.69 1.92 -6.34
C ARG A 23 -5.91 3.43 -6.43
N ARG A 24 -6.59 3.84 -7.50
CA ARG A 24 -7.12 5.20 -7.69
C ARG A 24 -8.64 5.23 -7.47
N GLU A 25 -9.21 6.43 -7.40
CA GLU A 25 -10.67 6.63 -7.41
C GLU A 25 -11.30 5.88 -8.59
N ALA A 26 -12.51 5.35 -8.39
CA ALA A 26 -13.18 4.53 -9.40
C ALA A 26 -13.40 5.32 -10.70
N GLY A 27 -12.81 4.81 -11.78
CA GLY A 27 -13.09 5.19 -13.16
C GLY A 27 -13.29 3.93 -14.00
N VAL A 28 -13.88 4.07 -15.19
CA VAL A 28 -14.25 2.97 -16.11
C VAL A 28 -13.13 1.93 -16.16
N GLU A 29 -13.50 0.69 -15.79
CA GLU A 29 -12.67 -0.51 -15.63
C GLU A 29 -11.22 -0.41 -16.13
N SER A 30 -10.27 -0.50 -15.20
CA SER A 30 -8.87 -0.74 -15.56
C SER A 30 -8.46 -2.13 -15.15
N ALA A 31 -8.04 -2.94 -16.13
CA ALA A 31 -7.30 -4.17 -15.87
C ALA A 31 -6.12 -3.93 -14.91
N PHE A 32 -5.76 -4.95 -14.11
CA PHE A 32 -4.56 -4.90 -13.28
C PHE A 32 -3.33 -4.60 -14.15
N ARG A 33 -2.52 -3.65 -13.70
CA ARG A 33 -1.25 -3.30 -14.33
C ARG A 33 -0.11 -3.56 -13.36
N SER A 34 0.99 -4.09 -13.88
CA SER A 34 2.17 -4.47 -13.10
C SER A 34 3.46 -3.84 -13.60
N ASP A 35 3.39 -2.99 -14.63
CA ASP A 35 4.56 -2.31 -15.17
C ASP A 35 5.14 -1.30 -14.15
N PRO A 36 6.41 -1.44 -13.74
CA PRO A 36 7.01 -0.56 -12.73
C PRO A 36 7.07 0.92 -13.13
N LEU A 37 7.26 1.23 -14.42
CA LEU A 37 7.33 2.61 -14.90
C LEU A 37 5.94 3.25 -14.89
N GLU A 38 4.91 2.52 -15.27
CA GLU A 38 3.52 2.99 -15.15
C GLU A 38 3.14 3.25 -13.70
N ILE A 39 3.52 2.35 -12.78
CA ILE A 39 3.26 2.52 -11.35
C ILE A 39 4.01 3.74 -10.80
N ALA A 40 5.28 3.92 -11.16
CA ALA A 40 6.07 5.09 -10.76
C ALA A 40 5.45 6.39 -11.30
N GLY A 41 5.06 6.41 -12.58
CA GLY A 41 4.38 7.56 -13.18
C GLY A 41 3.05 7.88 -12.49
N LEU A 42 2.26 6.86 -12.14
CA LEU A 42 1.01 7.02 -11.39
C LEU A 42 1.27 7.65 -10.02
N LEU A 43 2.26 7.14 -9.28
CA LEU A 43 2.66 7.69 -7.98
C LEU A 43 3.17 9.13 -8.09
N GLN A 44 3.93 9.46 -9.13
CA GLN A 44 4.42 10.83 -9.37
C GLN A 44 3.30 11.80 -9.76
N ALA A 45 2.30 11.35 -10.51
CA ALA A 45 1.18 12.20 -10.97
C ALA A 45 0.10 12.45 -9.91
N ALA A 46 0.02 11.61 -8.85
CA ALA A 46 -0.98 11.79 -7.81
C ALA A 46 -0.86 13.13 -7.09
N GLU A 47 -1.97 13.75 -6.69
CA GLU A 47 -1.96 14.96 -5.85
C GLU A 47 -2.00 14.59 -4.36
N SER A 48 -2.52 13.40 -4.04
CA SER A 48 -2.58 12.87 -2.68
C SER A 48 -2.51 11.34 -2.67
N ILE A 49 -1.75 10.77 -1.73
CA ILE A 49 -1.53 9.33 -1.60
C ILE A 49 -1.78 8.91 -0.15
N ALA A 50 -2.72 8.00 0.06
CA ALA A 50 -3.04 7.40 1.35
C ALA A 50 -2.32 6.05 1.54
N PHE A 51 -1.73 5.81 2.71
CA PHE A 51 -1.23 4.49 3.08
C PHE A 51 -1.32 4.26 4.60
N THR A 52 -1.45 3.00 5.01
CA THR A 52 -1.29 2.61 6.43
C THR A 52 0.19 2.59 6.76
N GLY A 53 0.63 3.34 7.76
CA GLY A 53 2.01 3.24 8.26
C GLY A 53 2.14 2.61 9.66
N ALA A 54 1.05 2.10 10.24
CA ALA A 54 1.06 1.35 11.50
C ALA A 54 0.88 -0.17 11.26
N GLY A 55 1.60 -1.00 12.01
CA GLY A 55 1.57 -2.47 11.89
C GLY A 55 2.63 -3.05 10.94
N THR A 56 2.69 -4.38 10.84
CA THR A 56 3.71 -5.13 10.07
C THR A 56 3.79 -4.71 8.60
N SER A 57 2.66 -4.33 8.01
CA SER A 57 2.53 -3.87 6.63
C SER A 57 2.98 -2.41 6.43
N GLY A 58 2.87 -1.55 7.44
CA GLY A 58 3.21 -0.14 7.33
C GLY A 58 4.71 0.12 7.13
N HIS A 59 5.57 -0.66 7.80
CA HIS A 59 7.02 -0.55 7.63
C HIS A 59 7.50 -1.02 6.25
N ILE A 60 6.83 -2.02 5.68
CA ILE A 60 7.12 -2.51 4.31
C ILE A 60 6.67 -1.48 3.27
N LEU A 61 5.54 -0.82 3.51
CA LEU A 61 5.01 0.26 2.66
C LEU A 61 5.93 1.48 2.64
N LEU A 62 6.54 1.85 3.77
CA LEU A 62 7.47 2.99 3.85
C LEU A 62 8.70 2.85 2.93
N GLY A 63 9.18 1.63 2.70
CA GLY A 63 10.31 1.37 1.78
C GLY A 63 9.90 1.20 0.31
N THR A 64 8.61 1.21 -0.01
CA THR A 64 8.13 1.02 -1.39
C THR A 64 8.46 2.22 -2.30
N PRO A 65 8.26 3.48 -1.88
CA PRO A 65 8.62 4.65 -2.70
C PRO A 65 10.11 4.72 -3.03
N GLU A 66 10.97 4.28 -2.11
CA GLU A 66 12.42 4.21 -2.30
C GLU A 66 12.78 3.20 -3.40
N ARG A 67 12.13 2.03 -3.43
CA ARG A 67 12.34 1.00 -4.45
C ARG A 67 11.92 1.42 -5.86
N PHE A 68 10.96 2.32 -5.97
CA PHE A 68 10.53 2.89 -7.25
C PHE A 68 11.29 4.20 -7.60
N GLY A 69 12.18 4.68 -6.74
CA GLY A 69 12.90 5.95 -6.97
C GLY A 69 11.99 7.18 -6.94
N VAL A 70 10.84 7.10 -6.24
CA VAL A 70 9.83 8.18 -6.20
C VAL A 70 9.64 8.79 -4.82
N ALA A 71 10.43 8.37 -3.82
CA ALA A 71 10.28 8.80 -2.43
C ALA A 71 10.19 10.32 -2.28
N ASP A 72 11.15 11.06 -2.84
CA ASP A 72 11.18 12.51 -2.77
C ASP A 72 9.97 13.16 -3.45
N ALA A 73 9.54 12.59 -4.58
CA ALA A 73 8.39 13.10 -5.34
C ALA A 73 7.06 12.90 -4.62
N ILE A 74 6.96 11.92 -3.72
CA ILE A 74 5.69 11.59 -3.07
C ILE A 74 5.60 11.97 -1.59
N ASN A 75 6.72 12.24 -0.93
CA ASN A 75 6.74 12.53 0.51
C ASN A 75 5.83 13.70 0.92
N SER A 76 5.77 14.77 0.12
CA SER A 76 4.95 15.95 0.42
C SER A 76 3.43 15.75 0.24
N LYS A 77 3.02 14.73 -0.52
CA LYS A 77 1.62 14.39 -0.83
C LYS A 77 1.12 13.12 -0.15
N SER A 78 2.02 12.48 0.58
CA SER A 78 1.79 11.27 1.35
C SER A 78 1.02 11.59 2.63
N ARG A 79 -0.14 10.95 2.81
CA ARG A 79 -0.98 11.04 4.00
C ARG A 79 -0.92 9.73 4.76
N PHE A 80 -0.35 9.81 5.96
CA PHE A 80 -0.28 8.72 6.90
C PHE A 80 -1.63 8.52 7.59
N ILE A 81 -2.15 7.29 7.56
CA ILE A 81 -3.37 6.93 8.29
C ILE A 81 -3.00 5.97 9.42
N PHE A 82 -3.21 6.43 10.65
CA PHE A 82 -2.88 5.66 11.87
C PHE A 82 -3.89 4.55 12.16
N ARG A 83 -5.16 4.73 11.78
CA ARG A 83 -6.27 3.80 11.99
C ARG A 83 -7.33 3.93 10.89
N GLY A 84 -7.94 2.82 10.48
CA GLY A 84 -8.97 2.76 9.45
C GLY A 84 -8.57 1.92 8.23
N VAL A 85 -9.46 1.82 7.24
CA VAL A 85 -9.18 1.17 5.95
C VAL A 85 -8.80 2.27 4.95
N PRO A 86 -7.51 2.44 4.57
CA PRO A 86 -7.09 3.54 3.70
C PRO A 86 -7.84 3.62 2.37
N VAL A 87 -8.35 2.47 1.91
CA VAL A 87 -9.12 2.39 0.67
C VAL A 87 -10.41 3.21 0.76
N GLN A 88 -10.99 3.40 1.95
CA GLN A 88 -12.17 4.24 2.13
C GLN A 88 -11.91 5.72 1.81
N LEU A 89 -10.68 6.23 2.01
CA LEU A 89 -10.36 7.62 1.64
C LEU A 89 -10.37 7.83 0.12
N VAL A 90 -9.94 6.83 -0.64
CA VAL A 90 -10.01 6.89 -2.11
C VAL A 90 -11.44 6.74 -2.60
N VAL A 91 -12.24 5.90 -1.95
CA VAL A 91 -13.68 5.76 -2.26
C VAL A 91 -14.45 7.05 -1.94
N ALA A 92 -14.07 7.77 -0.89
CA ALA A 92 -14.66 9.04 -0.50
C ALA A 92 -14.13 10.26 -1.29
N GLY A 93 -13.17 10.07 -2.21
CA GLY A 93 -12.53 11.16 -2.95
C GLY A 93 -11.59 12.04 -2.10
N GLU A 94 -11.27 11.61 -0.87
CA GLU A 94 -10.40 12.32 0.06
C GLU A 94 -8.90 12.09 -0.20
N ALA A 95 -8.58 11.11 -1.06
CA ALA A 95 -7.25 10.84 -1.59
C ALA A 95 -7.32 10.36 -3.06
N ASN A 96 -6.36 10.74 -3.90
CA ASN A 96 -6.33 10.27 -5.30
C ASN A 96 -5.91 8.81 -5.39
N LEU A 97 -4.93 8.41 -4.59
CA LEU A 97 -4.39 7.05 -4.58
C LEU A 97 -4.36 6.46 -3.18
N VAL A 98 -4.44 5.14 -3.13
CA VAL A 98 -4.14 4.33 -1.94
C VAL A 98 -3.13 3.26 -2.31
N ILE A 99 -2.17 3.03 -1.42
CA ILE A 99 -1.30 1.86 -1.46
C ILE A 99 -1.70 0.94 -0.30
N ALA A 100 -2.14 -0.28 -0.63
CA ALA A 100 -2.61 -1.26 0.35
C ALA A 100 -2.33 -2.69 -0.13
N SER A 101 -2.59 -3.70 0.72
CA SER A 101 -2.52 -5.09 0.27
C SER A 101 -3.55 -5.34 -0.84
N LEU A 102 -3.21 -6.19 -1.82
CA LEU A 102 -4.11 -6.54 -2.91
C LEU A 102 -5.42 -7.13 -2.37
N ALA A 103 -5.37 -7.96 -1.33
CA ALA A 103 -6.55 -8.52 -0.69
C ALA A 103 -7.47 -7.43 -0.12
N THR A 104 -6.91 -6.38 0.51
CA THR A 104 -7.68 -5.23 0.99
C THR A 104 -8.30 -4.45 -0.17
N VAL A 105 -7.55 -4.24 -1.26
CA VAL A 105 -8.05 -3.57 -2.46
C VAL A 105 -9.23 -4.35 -3.05
N LEU A 106 -9.08 -5.67 -3.23
CA LEU A 106 -10.13 -6.55 -3.76
C LEU A 106 -11.37 -6.60 -2.87
N ALA A 107 -11.20 -6.71 -1.55
CA ALA A 107 -12.31 -6.77 -0.59
C ALA A 107 -13.13 -5.47 -0.51
N THR A 108 -12.66 -4.39 -1.12
CA THR A 108 -13.30 -3.06 -1.14
C THR A 108 -13.71 -2.64 -2.55
N LEU A 109 -13.67 -3.56 -3.52
CA LEU A 109 -14.35 -3.42 -4.80
C LEU A 109 -15.80 -3.87 -4.59
N ALA A 110 -16.66 -2.93 -4.20
CA ALA A 110 -18.10 -3.11 -4.12
C ALA A 110 -18.78 -2.05 -4.98
#